data_AF-A0AA37MYS2-F1
#
_entry.id   AF-A0AA37MYS2-F1
#
_cell.length_a   1.000
_cell.length_b   1.000
_cell.length_c   1.000
_cell.angle_alpha   90.00
_cell.angle_beta   90.00
_cell.angle_gamma   90.00
#
_symmetry.space_group_name_H-M   'P 1'
#
loop_
_entity.id
_entity.type
_entity.pdbx_description
1 polymer ?
#
loop_
_entity_poly.entity_id
_entity_poly.type
_entity_poly.pdbx_seq_one_letter_code
_entity_poly.pdbx_strand_id
1 'polypeptide(L)'
;MLELLDYLLGGLLQKELVKPPHCKACHARTTLTGKPRLFLLPLWQDQAEDLSAEFYLRGCRPISGLEQIPTGQQACRVWAAECPRCGERWMVAQNFLLVRGEEVPEGRLICPYRELSPLLARME
;
A
#
# COMPACT_ATOMS: atom_id res chain seq x y z
N MET A 1 24.65 18.57 7.82
CA MET A 1 24.12 18.42 9.18
C MET A 1 22.59 18.45 9.22
N LEU A 2 21.90 19.04 8.23
CA LEU A 2 20.43 19.00 8.08
C LEU A 2 19.91 17.67 7.47
N GLU A 3 20.65 17.06 6.54
CA GLU A 3 20.30 15.78 5.87
C GLU A 3 20.05 14.60 6.84
N LEU A 4 20.79 14.54 7.96
CA LEU A 4 20.64 13.46 8.94
C LEU A 4 19.38 13.64 9.80
N LEU A 5 18.98 14.89 10.03
CA LEU A 5 17.79 15.24 10.79
C LEU A 5 16.53 15.00 9.96
N ASP A 6 16.55 15.28 8.65
CA ASP A 6 15.45 14.92 7.75
C ASP A 6 15.27 13.40 7.62
N TYR A 7 16.37 12.63 7.63
CA TYR A 7 16.31 11.17 7.63
C TYR A 7 15.78 10.58 8.95
N LEU A 8 16.17 11.16 10.09
CA LEU A 8 15.74 10.70 11.41
C LEU A 8 14.32 11.18 11.78
N LEU A 9 13.94 12.41 11.41
CA LEU A 9 12.60 12.97 11.65
C LEU A 9 11.58 12.53 10.59
N GLY A 10 12.01 12.31 9.36
CA GLY A 10 11.15 11.74 8.30
C GLY A 10 10.63 10.35 8.66
N GLY A 11 11.39 9.58 9.45
CA GLY A 11 10.97 8.29 10.01
C GLY A 11 10.08 8.39 11.25
N LEU A 12 10.11 9.51 11.99
CA LEU A 12 9.35 9.70 13.24
C LEU A 12 7.98 10.38 13.04
N LEU A 13 7.78 11.06 11.89
CA LEU A 13 6.51 11.71 11.54
C LEU A 13 5.64 10.94 10.55
N GLN A 14 6.11 9.81 10.02
CA GLN A 14 5.21 8.82 9.43
C GLN A 14 4.57 8.04 10.57
N LYS A 15 3.48 8.58 11.12
CA LYS A 15 2.43 7.77 11.76
C LYS A 15 2.33 6.50 10.89
N GLU A 16 2.71 5.32 11.40
CA GLU A 16 2.71 4.09 10.62
C GLU A 16 1.28 3.87 10.11
N LEU A 17 0.97 4.40 8.92
CA LEU A 17 -0.37 4.39 8.33
C LEU A 17 -0.84 2.94 8.12
N VAL A 18 0.12 2.01 8.00
CA VAL A 18 -0.12 0.60 7.78
C VAL A 18 0.79 -0.25 8.67
N LYS A 19 0.17 -1.02 9.56
CA LYS A 19 0.88 -2.01 10.38
C LYS A 19 1.31 -3.19 9.51
N PRO A 20 2.58 -3.62 9.51
CA PRO A 20 3.01 -4.82 8.80
C PRO A 20 2.20 -6.05 9.25
N PRO A 21 1.82 -6.96 8.33
CA PRO A 21 1.11 -8.17 8.72
C PRO A 21 2.04 -9.16 9.44
N HIS A 22 1.45 -10.15 10.11
CA HIS A 22 2.19 -11.34 10.52
C HIS A 22 2.39 -12.27 9.33
N CYS A 23 3.55 -12.95 9.30
CA CYS A 23 3.81 -13.97 8.29
C CYS A 23 2.87 -15.16 8.49
N LYS A 24 2.14 -15.59 7.45
CA LYS A 24 1.21 -16.72 7.56
C LYS A 24 1.90 -18.07 7.76
N ALA A 25 3.20 -18.19 7.44
CA ALA A 25 3.95 -19.44 7.57
C ALA A 25 4.54 -19.65 8.98
N CYS A 26 5.13 -18.61 9.57
CA CYS A 26 5.86 -18.73 10.85
C CYS A 26 5.41 -17.74 11.95
N HIS A 27 4.38 -16.94 11.67
CA HIS A 27 3.73 -15.97 12.57
C HIS A 27 4.61 -14.83 13.09
N ALA A 28 5.89 -14.77 12.68
CA ALA A 28 6.75 -13.63 12.95
C ALA A 28 6.20 -12.35 12.30
N ARG A 29 6.44 -11.20 12.93
CA ARG A 29 6.09 -9.89 12.37
C ARG A 29 6.91 -9.67 11.10
N THR A 30 6.25 -9.32 10.00
CA THR A 30 6.94 -8.95 8.76
C THR A 30 7.42 -7.50 8.80
N THR A 31 8.30 -7.15 7.87
CA THR A 31 8.77 -5.77 7.68
C THR A 31 8.31 -5.29 6.30
N LEU A 32 7.70 -4.09 6.24
CA LEU A 32 7.40 -3.46 4.94
C LEU A 32 8.71 -3.06 4.28
N THR A 33 8.86 -3.34 2.99
CA THR A 33 10.08 -3.09 2.23
C THR A 33 9.86 -2.00 1.18
N GLY A 34 10.84 -1.10 1.07
CA GLY A 34 10.81 0.02 0.12
C GLY A 34 9.78 1.12 0.45
N LYS A 35 9.66 2.08 -0.47
CA LYS A 35 8.63 3.13 -0.40
C LYS A 35 7.30 2.59 -0.94
N PRO A 36 6.14 2.97 -0.35
CA PRO A 36 4.85 2.64 -0.95
C PRO A 36 4.74 3.17 -2.36
N ARG A 37 4.09 2.38 -3.20
CA ARG A 37 3.62 2.77 -4.52
C ARG A 37 2.16 3.20 -4.45
N LEU A 38 1.79 4.26 -5.17
CA LEU A 38 0.47 4.87 -5.07
C LEU A 38 -0.34 4.63 -6.34
N PHE A 39 -1.60 4.26 -6.17
CA PHE A 39 -2.52 3.96 -7.27
C PHE A 39 -3.91 4.53 -7.01
N LEU A 40 -4.62 4.92 -8.07
CA LEU A 40 -6.06 5.18 -8.04
C LEU A 40 -6.83 3.86 -8.15
N LEU A 41 -7.88 3.71 -7.34
CA LEU A 41 -8.83 2.63 -7.51
C LEU A 41 -9.80 2.92 -8.68
N PRO A 42 -10.36 1.88 -9.32
CA PRO A 42 -11.39 2.05 -10.34
C PRO A 42 -12.66 2.71 -9.75
N LEU A 43 -13.35 3.53 -10.57
CA LEU A 43 -14.55 4.28 -10.15
C LEU A 43 -15.83 3.43 -10.06
N TRP A 44 -15.89 2.27 -10.72
CA TRP A 44 -17.08 1.42 -10.75
C TRP A 44 -17.23 0.62 -9.45
N GLN A 45 -17.44 1.29 -8.33
CA GLN A 45 -17.69 0.67 -7.02
C GLN A 45 -19.19 0.63 -6.70
N ASP A 46 -20.02 0.22 -7.67
CA ASP A 46 -21.45 0.06 -7.43
C ASP A 46 -21.79 -1.21 -6.64
N GLN A 47 -20.82 -2.09 -6.38
CA GLN A 47 -21.00 -3.26 -5.52
C GLN A 47 -19.73 -3.52 -4.72
N ALA A 48 -19.92 -4.10 -3.52
CA ALA A 48 -18.86 -4.57 -2.66
C ALA A 48 -18.07 -5.71 -3.34
N GLU A 49 -17.23 -5.38 -4.32
CA GLU A 49 -16.26 -6.32 -4.86
C GLU A 49 -15.30 -6.69 -3.73
N ASP A 50 -15.14 -7.99 -3.51
CA ASP A 50 -14.16 -8.50 -2.57
C ASP A 50 -12.76 -8.00 -2.96
N LEU A 51 -12.07 -7.37 -2.00
CA LEU A 51 -10.70 -6.92 -2.20
C LEU A 51 -9.81 -8.14 -2.50
N SER A 52 -9.43 -8.30 -3.76
CA SER A 52 -8.62 -9.41 -4.29
C SER A 52 -7.49 -8.86 -5.15
N ALA A 53 -6.41 -9.63 -5.35
CA ALA A 53 -5.31 -9.17 -6.19
C ALA A 53 -5.77 -8.83 -7.62
N GLU A 54 -6.72 -9.60 -8.15
CA GLU A 54 -7.33 -9.39 -9.48
C GLU A 54 -8.04 -8.03 -9.59
N PHE A 55 -8.78 -7.62 -8.55
CA PHE A 55 -9.41 -6.29 -8.49
C PHE A 55 -8.40 -5.17 -8.71
N TYR A 56 -7.27 -5.21 -7.98
CA TYR A 56 -6.22 -4.20 -8.11
C TYR A 56 -5.55 -4.28 -9.48
N LEU A 57 -5.22 -5.47 -9.97
CA LEU A 57 -4.59 -5.65 -11.26
C LEU A 57 -5.49 -5.19 -12.42
N ARG A 58 -6.80 -5.38 -12.35
CA ARG A 58 -7.69 -4.97 -13.43
C ARG A 58 -7.90 -3.46 -13.49
N GLY A 59 -8.08 -2.83 -12.34
CA GLY A 59 -8.60 -1.46 -12.27
C GLY A 59 -7.62 -0.38 -11.82
N CYS A 60 -6.52 -0.74 -11.16
CA CYS A 60 -5.66 0.28 -10.55
C CYS A 60 -4.73 0.96 -11.56
N ARG A 61 -4.66 2.29 -11.44
CA ARG A 61 -3.78 3.14 -12.26
C ARG A 61 -2.71 3.80 -11.38
N PRO A 62 -1.42 3.76 -11.75
CA PRO A 62 -0.36 4.41 -10.97
C PRO A 62 -0.52 5.94 -10.96
N ILE A 63 -0.18 6.54 -9.82
CA ILE A 63 -0.10 8.00 -9.64
C ILE A 63 1.16 8.38 -8.87
N SER A 64 1.68 9.57 -9.12
CA SER A 64 2.92 10.08 -8.55
C SER A 64 2.74 10.74 -7.18
N GLY A 65 1.53 11.18 -6.85
CA GLY A 65 1.26 11.93 -5.64
C GLY A 65 -0.23 12.09 -5.33
N LEU A 66 -0.54 12.58 -4.12
CA LEU A 66 -1.90 12.72 -3.62
C LEU A 66 -2.70 13.79 -4.38
N GLU A 67 -2.02 14.77 -4.96
CA GLU A 67 -2.60 15.82 -5.80
C GLU A 67 -3.26 15.29 -7.08
N GLN A 68 -2.93 14.06 -7.49
CA GLN A 68 -3.53 13.40 -8.64
C GLN A 68 -4.81 12.63 -8.28
N ILE A 69 -5.23 12.62 -7.01
CA ILE A 69 -6.45 11.95 -6.56
C ILE A 69 -7.66 12.86 -6.81
N PRO A 70 -8.60 12.45 -7.70
CA PRO A 70 -9.82 13.21 -7.89
C PRO A 70 -10.66 13.24 -6.62
N THR A 71 -11.37 14.35 -6.39
CA THR A 71 -12.27 14.51 -5.25
C THR A 71 -13.28 13.36 -5.19
N GLY A 72 -13.36 12.69 -4.03
CA GLY A 72 -14.30 11.61 -3.79
C GLY A 72 -13.87 10.24 -4.35
N GLN A 73 -12.70 10.13 -4.98
CA GLN A 73 -12.16 8.86 -5.45
C GLN A 73 -11.23 8.22 -4.41
N GLN A 74 -11.31 6.89 -4.29
CA GLN A 74 -10.37 6.11 -3.47
C GLN A 74 -9.02 5.93 -4.16
N ALA A 75 -7.97 5.86 -3.35
CA ALA A 75 -6.63 5.49 -3.77
C ALA A 75 -6.10 4.37 -2.86
N CYS A 76 -5.01 3.72 -3.26
CA CYS A 76 -4.31 2.77 -2.42
C CYS A 76 -2.82 2.98 -2.43
N ARG A 77 -2.21 2.71 -1.27
CA ARG A 77 -0.78 2.51 -1.14
C ARG A 77 -0.48 1.02 -1.14
N VAL A 78 0.54 0.62 -1.87
CA VAL A 78 0.95 -0.77 -2.03
C VAL A 78 2.41 -0.91 -1.60
N TRP A 79 2.67 -1.86 -0.70
CA TRP A 79 3.98 -2.23 -0.21
C TRP A 79 4.26 -3.70 -0.49
N ALA A 80 5.53 -4.03 -0.68
CA ALA A 80 6.02 -5.36 -0.41
C ALA A 80 6.28 -5.51 1.09
N ALA A 81 6.16 -6.72 1.60
CA ALA A 81 6.54 -7.08 2.95
C ALA A 81 7.33 -8.39 2.93
N GLU A 82 8.31 -8.51 3.83
CA GLU A 82 9.16 -9.69 3.92
C GLU A 82 9.22 -10.19 5.36
N CYS A 83 9.17 -11.51 5.52
CA CYS A 83 9.35 -12.13 6.81
C CYS A 83 10.86 -12.29 7.11
N PRO A 84 11.39 -11.64 8.17
CA PRO A 84 12.82 -11.75 8.49
C PRO A 84 13.23 -13.14 8.97
N ARG A 85 12.26 -14.01 9.33
CA ARG A 85 12.53 -15.36 9.85
C ARG A 85 12.61 -16.42 8.77
N CYS A 86 11.72 -16.36 7.77
CA CYS A 86 11.60 -17.42 6.76
C CYS A 86 11.71 -16.90 5.31
N GLY A 87 11.91 -15.59 5.09
CA GLY A 87 12.05 -14.99 3.77
C GLY A 87 10.75 -14.92 2.96
N GLU A 88 9.61 -15.37 3.49
CA GLU A 88 8.35 -15.35 2.77
C GLU A 88 7.92 -13.91 2.49
N ARG A 89 7.48 -13.65 1.25
CA ARG A 89 7.14 -12.31 0.77
C ARG A 89 5.64 -12.16 0.57
N TRP A 90 5.14 -10.99 0.92
CA TRP A 90 3.72 -10.64 0.85
C TRP A 90 3.55 -9.27 0.18
N MET A 91 2.38 -9.03 -0.37
CA MET A 91 1.94 -7.70 -0.75
C MET A 91 0.92 -7.19 0.26
N VAL A 92 0.99 -5.90 0.53
CA VAL A 92 0.03 -5.18 1.38
C VAL A 92 -0.50 -4.01 0.56
N ALA A 93 -1.81 -3.99 0.29
CA ALA A 93 -2.48 -2.81 -0.26
C ALA A 93 -3.43 -2.23 0.79
N GLN A 94 -3.28 -0.93 1.06
CA GLN A 94 -4.17 -0.17 1.94
C GLN A 94 -4.93 0.84 1.11
N ASN A 95 -6.24 0.66 1.01
CA ASN A 95 -7.14 1.63 0.42
C ASN A 95 -7.39 2.76 1.40
N PHE A 96 -7.57 3.96 0.87
CA PHE A 96 -7.92 5.14 1.62
C PHE A 96 -8.74 6.13 0.78
N LEU A 97 -9.51 6.96 1.47
CA LEU A 97 -10.05 8.21 0.96
C LEU A 97 -9.17 9.37 1.42
N LEU A 98 -8.97 10.36 0.54
CA LEU A 98 -8.29 11.60 0.91
C LEU A 98 -9.33 12.60 1.42
N VAL A 99 -9.40 12.80 2.75
CA VAL A 99 -10.36 13.69 3.39
C VAL A 99 -9.61 14.87 4.00
N ARG A 100 -9.77 16.06 3.42
CA ARG A 100 -9.12 17.30 3.88
C ARG A 100 -7.59 17.17 4.01
N GLY A 101 -6.96 16.44 3.09
CA GLY A 101 -5.52 16.21 3.06
C GLY A 101 -5.04 15.01 3.88
N GLU A 102 -5.93 14.35 4.63
CA GLU A 102 -5.60 13.19 5.46
C GLU A 102 -6.06 11.89 4.78
N GLU A 103 -5.22 10.85 4.85
CA GLU A 103 -5.57 9.50 4.38
C GLU A 103 -6.45 8.80 5.42
N VAL A 104 -7.71 8.54 5.06
CA VAL A 104 -8.68 7.79 5.87
C VAL A 104 -8.74 6.35 5.38
N PRO A 105 -8.29 5.34 6.15
CA PRO A 105 -8.27 3.94 5.72
C PRO A 105 -9.67 3.36 5.49
N GLU A 106 -9.89 2.68 4.36
CA GLU A 106 -11.19 2.10 3.98
C GLU A 106 -11.17 0.56 3.88
N GLY A 107 -10.04 -0.02 3.47
CA GLY A 107 -9.94 -1.45 3.25
C GLY A 107 -8.51 -1.90 3.03
N ARG A 108 -8.25 -3.19 3.25
CA ARG A 108 -6.89 -3.72 3.20
C ARG A 108 -6.84 -5.11 2.58
N LEU A 109 -5.93 -5.30 1.62
CA LEU A 109 -5.56 -6.59 1.08
C LEU A 109 -4.18 -7.01 1.58
N ILE A 110 -4.07 -8.27 2.00
CA ILE A 110 -2.78 -8.94 2.25
C ILE A 110 -2.79 -10.26 1.47
N CYS A 111 -1.91 -10.37 0.48
CA CYS A 111 -1.81 -11.56 -0.39
C CYS A 111 -0.34 -11.97 -0.61
N PRO A 112 -0.07 -13.20 -1.06
CA PRO A 112 1.27 -13.63 -1.46
C PRO A 112 1.91 -12.66 -2.46
N TYR A 113 3.23 -12.47 -2.38
CA TYR A 113 3.96 -11.51 -3.22
C TYR A 113 3.64 -11.64 -4.72
N ARG A 114 3.61 -12.88 -5.21
CA ARG A 114 3.38 -13.21 -6.63
C ARG A 114 2.03 -12.73 -7.18
N GLU A 115 1.01 -12.61 -6.34
CA GLU A 115 -0.34 -12.32 -6.81
C GLU A 115 -0.53 -10.85 -7.18
N LEU A 116 0.18 -9.93 -6.50
CA LEU A 116 0.00 -8.49 -6.71
C LEU A 116 1.28 -7.76 -7.13
N SER A 117 2.45 -8.40 -7.06
CA SER A 117 3.71 -7.81 -7.54
C SER A 117 3.71 -7.31 -8.99
N PRO A 118 2.94 -7.88 -9.96
CA PRO A 118 2.85 -7.30 -11.31
C PRO A 118 2.29 -5.87 -11.33
N LEU A 119 1.53 -5.46 -10.31
CA LEU A 119 1.05 -4.08 -10.20
C LEU A 119 2.21 -3.10 -9.99
N LEU A 120 3.26 -3.50 -9.27
CA LEU A 120 4.42 -2.64 -9.00
C LEU A 120 5.21 -2.32 -10.28
N ALA A 121 5.22 -3.22 -11.26
CA ALA A 121 5.89 -3.02 -12.55
C ALA A 121 5.21 -1.97 -13.43
N ARG A 122 3.98 -1.55 -13.10
CA ARG A 122 3.28 -0.47 -13.85
C ARG A 122 3.78 0.93 -13.54
N MET A 123 4.70 1.06 -12.59
CA MET A 123 5.30 2.33 -12.20
C MET A 123 6.63 2.62 -12.89
N GLU A 124 7.05 1.74 -13.79
CA GLU A 124 8.26 1.88 -14.61
C GLU A 124 7.99 2.61 -15.92
#